data_AF-A0A348UL52-F1
#
_entry.id   AF-A0A348UL52-F1
#
_cell.length_a   1.000
_cell.length_b   1.000
_cell.length_c   1.000
_cell.angle_alpha   90.00
_cell.angle_beta   90.00
_cell.angle_gamma   90.00
#
_symmetry.space_group_name_H-M   'P 1'
#
loop_
_entity.id
_entity.type
_entity.pdbx_description
1 polymer ?
#
loop_
_entity_poly.entity_id
_entity_poly.type
_entity_poly.pdbx_seq_one_letter_code
_entity_poly.pdbx_strand_id
1 'polypeptide(L)'
;MNGQSRAFAGAFARGCHREQRLFSELRGRRYTDLMSWTPRRAGTAALLLLLAAPLVEAQSRLAQELPVPVGHVFAPTDLPVPVARAFEPVALVLPVADMGGTTNASATATQISSDLALPAVATADQRRTPVDLPLAPTDQRNEAVPAQDNRLDDAASLTPALGSATDALPFALLGATLSPGTFRKLVWDSVDSFAASEIPATVLVAHGVERGPVLCLTAAIHGDELNGIETVRRIMNDLDPDQLRGTVVGIPIVNVQGFNRGSRYLPDRRDLNRFFPGNRRGSAASRIAHSLFTQVIRSCEALVDLHTGSFQRTNLPQIRADLEDPGTRDLAAGFGSTVILHTGGQSGTLRAAATQAGIPTVTLEAGGPLQVQPDAVAASEAALRTLLAARAMYPRDAANNPAPPTAPMCYRSRWVRTDHGGILASAVALGAEVTVGELLASVVDPLSNERHDIRADSDGRVLGMAFDQFVMPGYATFHLGTKSTLEDCIGADEGDIDETADGEAPAG
;
A
#
# COMPACT_ATOMS: atom_id res chain seq x y z
N MET A 1 -28.46 20.74 -49.88
CA MET A 1 -27.10 21.12 -49.43
C MET A 1 -26.27 19.85 -49.35
N ASN A 2 -25.67 19.43 -50.46
CA ASN A 2 -24.83 18.23 -50.57
C ASN A 2 -23.73 18.54 -51.59
N GLY A 3 -22.48 18.67 -51.15
CA GLY A 3 -21.36 18.94 -52.07
C GLY A 3 -20.02 19.18 -51.38
N GLN A 4 -19.98 19.91 -50.26
CA GLN A 4 -18.71 20.26 -49.62
C GLN A 4 -18.16 19.20 -48.64
N SER A 5 -19.01 18.43 -47.96
CA SER A 5 -18.53 17.40 -47.01
C SER A 5 -17.92 16.16 -47.67
N ARG A 6 -18.22 15.87 -48.96
CA ARG A 6 -17.61 14.73 -49.69
C ARG A 6 -16.19 15.04 -50.19
N ALA A 7 -15.84 16.31 -50.42
CA ALA A 7 -14.51 16.69 -50.87
C ALA A 7 -13.44 16.59 -49.76
N PHE A 8 -13.83 16.89 -48.52
CA PHE A 8 -12.93 16.85 -47.36
C PHE A 8 -12.57 15.40 -46.94
N ALA A 9 -13.55 14.49 -46.95
CA ALA A 9 -13.32 13.08 -46.63
C ALA A 9 -12.40 12.38 -47.66
N GLY A 10 -12.51 12.74 -48.95
CA GLY A 10 -11.66 12.19 -50.00
C GLY A 10 -10.20 12.65 -49.96
N ALA A 11 -9.93 13.87 -49.48
CA ALA A 11 -8.56 14.38 -49.33
C ALA A 11 -7.85 13.76 -48.12
N PHE A 12 -8.56 13.54 -47.02
CA PHE A 12 -8.02 12.94 -45.80
C PHE A 12 -7.65 11.45 -45.99
N ALA A 13 -8.51 10.68 -46.67
CA ALA A 13 -8.25 9.28 -46.97
C ALA A 13 -7.05 9.07 -47.91
N ARG A 14 -6.80 10.01 -48.85
CA ARG A 14 -5.64 9.96 -49.76
C ARG A 14 -4.33 10.36 -49.08
N GLY A 15 -4.37 11.23 -48.07
CA GLY A 15 -3.20 11.56 -47.24
C GLY A 15 -2.76 10.37 -46.38
N CYS A 16 -3.71 9.72 -45.70
CA CYS A 16 -3.44 8.61 -44.79
C CYS A 16 -2.88 7.36 -45.51
N HIS A 17 -3.37 7.06 -46.72
CA HIS A 17 -2.81 5.95 -47.53
C HIS A 17 -1.38 6.19 -48.03
N ARG A 18 -0.96 7.46 -48.19
CA ARG A 18 0.38 7.79 -48.66
C ARG A 18 1.42 7.70 -47.53
N GLU A 19 1.02 8.04 -46.31
CA GLU A 19 1.85 7.90 -45.10
C GLU A 19 2.01 6.44 -44.67
N GLN A 20 0.94 5.63 -44.75
CA GLN A 20 1.02 4.20 -44.43
C GLN A 20 1.92 3.42 -45.40
N ARG A 21 1.99 3.80 -46.69
CA ARG A 21 2.93 3.20 -47.65
C ARG A 21 4.38 3.53 -47.32
N LEU A 22 4.67 4.77 -46.96
CA LEU A 22 6.02 5.22 -46.56
C LEU A 22 6.49 4.52 -45.27
N PHE A 23 5.60 4.33 -44.30
CA PHE A 23 5.91 3.57 -43.08
C PHE A 23 6.10 2.07 -43.35
N SER A 24 5.38 1.48 -44.31
CA SER A 24 5.58 0.08 -44.70
C SER A 24 6.90 -0.17 -45.45
N GLU A 25 7.39 0.81 -46.22
CA GLU A 25 8.67 0.73 -46.93
C GLU A 25 9.89 0.93 -46.00
N LEU A 26 9.69 1.56 -44.84
CA LEU A 26 10.74 1.80 -43.83
C LEU A 26 10.85 0.68 -42.78
N ARG A 27 9.89 -0.25 -42.70
CA ARG A 27 10.01 -1.47 -41.88
C ARG A 27 10.85 -2.51 -42.63
N GLY A 28 12.13 -2.60 -42.27
CA GLY A 28 12.97 -3.76 -42.63
C GLY A 28 14.37 -3.46 -43.18
N ARG A 29 14.85 -2.21 -43.16
CA ARG A 29 16.21 -1.87 -43.65
C ARG A 29 17.09 -1.26 -42.56
N ARG A 30 18.37 -1.66 -42.54
CA ARG A 30 19.36 -1.24 -41.55
C ARG A 30 19.82 0.21 -41.83
N TYR A 31 20.15 0.93 -40.77
CA TYR A 31 20.48 2.36 -40.74
C TYR A 31 21.64 2.79 -41.67
N THR A 32 22.41 1.85 -42.21
CA THR A 32 23.59 2.08 -43.07
C THR A 32 23.26 2.29 -44.55
N ASP A 33 22.03 2.04 -45.00
CA ASP A 33 21.65 2.15 -46.43
C ASP A 33 21.16 3.55 -46.85
N LEU A 34 21.14 4.53 -45.94
CA LEU A 34 20.58 5.87 -46.16
C LEU A 34 21.59 6.92 -46.69
N MET A 35 22.86 6.55 -46.92
CA MET A 35 23.93 7.47 -47.33
C MET A 35 24.34 7.43 -48.81
N SER A 36 23.48 6.96 -49.71
CA SER A 36 23.79 6.97 -51.16
C SER A 36 22.63 7.48 -52.03
N TRP A 37 22.23 8.74 -51.90
CA TRP A 37 21.31 9.37 -52.86
C TRP A 37 21.81 10.74 -53.36
N THR A 38 21.94 10.83 -54.70
CA THR A 38 22.40 11.98 -55.50
C THR A 38 21.37 13.13 -55.61
N PRO A 39 21.79 14.36 -55.98
CA PRO A 39 21.03 15.58 -55.70
C PRO A 39 19.99 15.87 -56.79
N ARG A 40 18.79 15.29 -56.66
CA ARG A 40 17.56 15.78 -57.35
C ARG A 40 16.30 15.78 -56.49
N ARG A 41 16.42 15.66 -55.17
CA ARG A 41 15.31 15.77 -54.21
C ARG A 41 15.61 16.65 -52.99
N ALA A 42 16.46 17.67 -53.17
CA ALA A 42 16.72 18.69 -52.14
C ALA A 42 15.62 19.75 -52.00
N GLY A 43 14.62 19.77 -52.90
CA GLY A 43 13.55 20.77 -52.91
C GLY A 43 12.44 20.58 -51.88
N THR A 44 12.34 19.41 -51.23
CA THR A 44 11.23 19.11 -50.30
C THR A 44 11.62 19.23 -48.83
N ALA A 45 12.91 19.14 -48.49
CA ALA A 45 13.41 19.38 -47.13
C ALA A 45 13.57 20.90 -46.82
N ALA A 46 13.87 21.72 -47.83
CA ALA A 46 13.98 23.17 -47.68
C ALA A 46 12.61 23.85 -47.40
N LEU A 47 11.50 23.26 -47.87
CA LEU A 47 10.16 23.81 -47.66
C LEU A 47 9.61 23.51 -46.24
N LEU A 48 10.08 22.46 -45.59
CA LEU A 48 9.72 22.12 -44.20
C LEU A 48 10.49 22.97 -43.17
N LEU A 49 11.70 23.45 -43.50
CA LEU A 49 12.46 24.37 -42.66
C LEU A 49 12.00 25.84 -42.78
N LEU A 50 11.34 26.21 -43.88
CA LEU A 50 10.78 27.56 -44.08
C LEU A 50 9.39 27.77 -43.48
N LEU A 51 8.71 26.71 -43.01
CA LEU A 51 7.41 26.79 -42.34
C LEU A 51 7.49 26.72 -40.80
N ALA A 52 8.67 26.47 -40.23
CA ALA A 52 8.89 26.47 -38.77
C ALA A 52 9.34 27.84 -38.21
N ALA A 53 9.66 28.81 -39.07
CA ALA A 53 10.15 30.12 -38.68
C ALA A 53 9.14 31.08 -38.03
N PRO A 54 7.81 31.04 -38.28
CA PRO A 54 6.90 32.00 -37.64
C PRO A 54 6.38 31.57 -36.25
N LEU A 55 6.67 30.35 -35.76
CA LEU A 55 6.16 29.90 -34.45
C LEU A 55 7.09 30.27 -33.28
N VAL A 56 8.38 30.48 -33.53
CA VAL A 56 9.37 30.85 -32.51
C VAL A 56 9.33 32.36 -32.21
N GLU A 57 8.87 33.18 -33.15
CA GLU A 57 8.80 34.64 -32.99
C GLU A 57 7.48 35.13 -32.36
N ALA A 58 6.46 34.26 -32.25
CA ALA A 58 5.20 34.55 -31.57
C ALA A 58 5.26 34.29 -30.05
N GLN A 59 6.16 33.41 -29.58
CA GLN A 59 6.33 33.15 -28.14
C GLN A 59 7.22 34.20 -27.44
N SER A 60 8.04 34.94 -28.18
CA SER A 60 8.93 35.97 -27.62
C SER A 60 8.27 37.35 -27.45
N ARG A 61 7.10 37.61 -28.08
CA ARG A 61 6.39 38.90 -27.98
C ARG A 61 5.31 38.97 -26.88
N LEU A 62 4.90 37.85 -26.29
CA LEU A 62 3.90 37.82 -25.21
C LEU A 62 4.50 37.94 -23.80
N ALA A 63 5.84 38.00 -23.67
CA ALA A 63 6.54 38.10 -22.39
C ALA A 63 7.01 39.53 -22.04
N GLN A 64 6.62 40.56 -22.80
CA GLN A 64 7.13 41.94 -22.63
C GLN A 64 6.13 43.00 -22.20
N GLU A 65 4.91 42.64 -21.81
CA GLU A 65 3.96 43.62 -21.24
C GLU A 65 3.39 43.13 -19.93
N LEU A 66 4.04 43.47 -18.81
CA LEU A 66 3.46 43.69 -17.48
C LEU A 66 4.56 44.31 -16.57
N PRO A 67 4.31 45.44 -15.87
CA PRO A 67 5.34 46.16 -15.12
C PRO A 67 5.67 45.49 -13.76
N VAL A 68 6.96 45.37 -13.47
CA VAL A 68 7.51 44.88 -12.19
C VAL A 68 7.69 46.06 -11.22
N PRO A 69 7.20 46.01 -9.96
CA PRO A 69 7.57 46.99 -8.95
C PRO A 69 8.95 46.65 -8.37
N VAL A 70 9.81 47.67 -8.27
CA VAL A 70 11.13 47.62 -7.63
C VAL A 70 10.96 47.49 -6.11
N GLY A 71 11.63 46.50 -5.51
CA GLY A 71 11.66 46.29 -4.05
C GLY A 71 13.07 45.90 -3.58
N HIS A 72 13.54 46.61 -2.55
CA HIS A 72 14.91 46.66 -2.05
C HIS A 72 15.47 45.34 -1.48
N VAL A 73 16.79 45.20 -1.63
CA VAL A 73 17.65 44.18 -0.99
C VAL A 73 17.73 44.43 0.52
N PHE A 74 17.43 43.41 1.34
CA PHE A 74 17.86 43.34 2.74
C PHE A 74 18.57 42.00 3.00
N ALA A 75 19.71 42.09 3.69
CA ALA A 75 20.56 40.99 4.15
C ALA A 75 19.94 40.27 5.37
N PRO A 76 20.44 39.08 5.76
CA PRO A 76 19.72 38.18 6.65
C PRO A 76 19.87 38.61 8.12
N THR A 77 18.74 38.67 8.83
CA THR A 77 18.72 38.71 10.30
C THR A 77 17.84 37.61 10.84
N ASP A 78 18.39 36.89 11.81
CA ASP A 78 17.76 35.89 12.66
C ASP A 78 16.45 36.38 13.28
N LEU A 79 15.37 35.63 13.08
CA LEU A 79 14.18 35.68 13.95
C LEU A 79 13.55 34.30 14.13
N PRO A 80 12.94 34.01 15.30
CA PRO A 80 12.68 32.66 15.78
C PRO A 80 11.32 32.09 15.33
N VAL A 81 11.27 30.76 15.26
CA VAL A 81 10.10 29.92 14.94
C VAL A 81 9.02 30.05 16.03
N PRO A 82 7.75 30.35 15.70
CA PRO A 82 6.65 30.18 16.62
C PRO A 82 6.07 28.76 16.54
N VAL A 83 5.93 28.14 17.71
CA VAL A 83 5.23 26.87 17.96
C VAL A 83 3.73 27.07 17.71
N ALA A 84 3.15 26.32 16.78
CA ALA A 84 1.71 26.31 16.53
C ALA A 84 0.98 25.55 17.65
N ARG A 85 0.09 26.24 18.36
CA ARG A 85 -0.89 25.68 19.28
C ARG A 85 -2.10 25.13 18.51
N ALA A 86 -2.68 24.06 19.04
CA ALA A 86 -3.89 23.40 18.55
C ALA A 86 -5.09 24.36 18.50
N PHE A 87 -5.88 24.28 17.42
CA PHE A 87 -7.18 24.93 17.28
C PHE A 87 -8.28 23.95 17.71
N GLU A 88 -9.13 24.37 18.65
CA GLU A 88 -10.42 23.72 18.94
C GLU A 88 -11.50 24.22 17.96
N PRO A 89 -12.49 23.38 17.58
CA PRO A 89 -13.52 23.77 16.64
C PRO A 89 -14.59 24.65 17.29
N VAL A 90 -14.83 25.83 16.70
CA VAL A 90 -15.98 26.69 17.01
C VAL A 90 -17.19 26.23 16.19
N ALA A 91 -18.25 25.81 16.88
CA ALA A 91 -19.55 25.50 16.26
C ALA A 91 -20.26 26.79 15.82
N LEU A 92 -20.58 26.88 14.53
CA LEU A 92 -21.35 27.97 13.95
C LEU A 92 -22.86 27.62 14.02
N VAL A 93 -23.60 28.26 14.92
CA VAL A 93 -25.07 28.18 14.99
C VAL A 93 -25.65 29.44 14.34
N LEU A 94 -26.48 29.27 13.31
CA LEU A 94 -27.27 30.33 12.70
C LEU A 94 -28.64 30.44 13.40
N PRO A 95 -29.17 31.64 13.68
CA PRO A 95 -30.44 31.80 14.37
C PRO A 95 -31.63 31.68 13.40
N VAL A 96 -32.63 30.88 13.78
CA VAL A 96 -33.97 30.87 13.20
C VAL A 96 -34.88 31.72 14.09
N ALA A 97 -35.62 32.64 13.49
CA ALA A 97 -36.56 33.52 14.17
C ALA A 97 -37.83 32.78 14.59
N ASP A 98 -38.28 33.11 15.80
CA ASP A 98 -39.41 32.56 16.55
C ASP A 98 -40.75 33.16 16.10
N MET A 99 -41.80 32.34 16.03
CA MET A 99 -43.21 32.75 15.96
C MET A 99 -43.97 31.88 16.97
N GLY A 100 -44.44 32.53 18.04
CA GLY A 100 -44.91 31.90 19.26
C GLY A 100 -46.20 31.08 19.16
N GLY A 101 -46.45 30.30 20.22
CA GLY A 101 -47.67 29.51 20.38
C GLY A 101 -47.68 28.64 21.64
N THR A 102 -48.02 29.27 22.76
CA THR A 102 -48.37 28.76 24.10
C THR A 102 -48.98 27.34 24.24
N THR A 103 -48.53 26.52 25.21
CA THR A 103 -49.22 26.18 26.50
C THR A 103 -48.79 24.82 27.13
N ASN A 104 -48.62 24.88 28.46
CA ASN A 104 -48.89 23.89 29.53
C ASN A 104 -48.10 22.57 29.73
N ALA A 105 -47.19 22.64 30.70
CA ALA A 105 -47.18 21.93 32.00
C ALA A 105 -47.27 20.39 32.08
N SER A 106 -46.22 19.77 32.63
CA SER A 106 -46.29 18.83 33.77
C SER A 106 -44.88 18.50 34.29
N ALA A 107 -44.68 18.70 35.59
CA ALA A 107 -43.43 18.51 36.30
C ALA A 107 -43.35 17.12 36.96
N THR A 108 -42.14 16.56 37.09
CA THR A 108 -41.69 15.94 38.34
C THR A 108 -40.17 15.91 38.39
N ALA A 109 -39.62 16.53 39.44
CA ALA A 109 -38.20 16.61 39.76
C ALA A 109 -37.85 15.64 40.89
N THR A 110 -36.61 15.15 40.93
CA THR A 110 -35.97 14.69 42.17
C THR A 110 -34.49 15.07 42.15
N GLN A 111 -34.02 15.45 43.33
CA GLN A 111 -32.91 16.33 43.69
C GLN A 111 -31.52 15.66 43.81
N ILE A 112 -30.44 16.38 43.43
CA ILE A 112 -29.31 16.95 44.22
C ILE A 112 -28.32 15.95 44.84
N SER A 113 -27.03 16.02 44.45
CA SER A 113 -25.99 16.65 45.29
C SER A 113 -24.61 16.70 44.60
N SER A 114 -23.93 17.83 44.78
CA SER A 114 -22.56 18.13 44.36
C SER A 114 -21.74 18.42 45.61
N ASP A 115 -20.58 17.79 45.75
CA ASP A 115 -19.57 18.18 46.75
C ASP A 115 -18.14 18.08 46.20
N LEU A 116 -17.34 19.05 46.64
CA LEU A 116 -16.01 19.48 46.21
C LEU A 116 -14.85 18.52 46.61
N ALA A 117 -13.71 18.60 45.90
CA ALA A 117 -12.48 19.27 46.38
C ALA A 117 -11.21 18.85 45.61
N LEU A 118 -10.42 19.85 45.19
CA LEU A 118 -9.03 19.77 44.73
C LEU A 118 -8.10 20.28 45.85
N PRO A 119 -6.86 19.77 45.98
CA PRO A 119 -5.82 20.47 46.73
C PRO A 119 -4.82 21.19 45.80
N ALA A 120 -4.32 22.32 46.28
CA ALA A 120 -3.22 23.11 45.74
C ALA A 120 -2.11 23.24 46.81
N VAL A 121 -1.01 23.93 46.43
CA VAL A 121 0.12 24.47 47.25
C VAL A 121 1.33 23.52 47.32
N ALA A 122 2.62 23.90 47.14
CA ALA A 122 3.35 25.18 47.05
C ALA A 122 4.69 25.00 46.29
N THR A 123 5.23 26.13 45.83
CA THR A 123 6.59 26.37 45.32
C THR A 123 7.64 26.57 46.42
N ALA A 124 8.87 26.09 46.24
CA ALA A 124 10.08 26.70 46.80
C ALA A 124 11.34 26.32 45.98
N ASP A 125 12.18 27.33 45.75
CA ASP A 125 13.41 27.38 44.96
C ASP A 125 14.67 27.14 45.83
N GLN A 126 15.77 26.81 45.15
CA GLN A 126 17.19 27.05 45.49
C GLN A 126 18.11 25.90 45.93
N ARG A 127 19.16 25.78 45.09
CA ARG A 127 20.61 25.59 45.34
C ARG A 127 21.25 24.27 44.91
N ARG A 128 22.11 24.42 43.88
CA ARG A 128 23.19 23.53 43.43
C ARG A 128 24.26 23.35 44.52
N THR A 129 24.82 22.13 44.59
CA THR A 129 26.29 21.88 44.65
C THR A 129 26.60 20.42 44.27
N PRO A 130 27.79 20.12 43.71
CA PRO A 130 28.14 18.86 43.04
C PRO A 130 28.84 17.87 43.98
N VAL A 131 28.87 16.58 43.63
CA VAL A 131 29.72 15.58 44.32
C VAL A 131 30.57 14.82 43.30
N ASP A 132 31.87 14.80 43.64
CA ASP A 132 33.04 14.36 42.90
C ASP A 132 33.18 12.84 42.66
N LEU A 133 33.87 12.52 41.57
CA LEU A 133 34.53 11.25 41.29
C LEU A 133 35.89 11.16 42.03
N PRO A 134 36.32 10.00 42.52
CA PRO A 134 37.73 9.77 42.85
C PRO A 134 38.44 8.93 41.78
N LEU A 135 39.56 9.47 41.30
CA LEU A 135 40.65 8.77 40.61
C LEU A 135 41.61 8.12 41.64
N ALA A 136 42.30 7.08 41.17
CA ALA A 136 43.17 6.15 41.88
C ALA A 136 44.40 6.76 42.60
N PRO A 137 45.12 5.94 43.36
CA PRO A 137 46.58 6.01 43.45
C PRO A 137 47.28 4.77 42.88
N THR A 138 48.36 5.05 42.16
CA THR A 138 49.45 4.15 41.75
C THR A 138 50.40 3.84 42.91
N ASP A 139 50.91 2.60 43.03
CA ASP A 139 52.32 2.37 43.34
C ASP A 139 52.80 0.96 42.93
N GLN A 140 54.08 0.88 42.59
CA GLN A 140 54.84 -0.22 41.99
C GLN A 140 55.36 -1.24 43.01
N ARG A 141 55.58 -2.51 42.58
CA ARG A 141 56.90 -3.19 42.59
C ARG A 141 56.84 -4.67 42.15
N ASN A 142 57.85 -5.06 41.37
CA ASN A 142 58.24 -6.42 40.97
C ASN A 142 58.49 -7.34 42.17
N GLU A 143 58.20 -8.65 42.04
CA GLU A 143 59.17 -9.72 42.34
C GLU A 143 58.75 -11.13 41.86
N ALA A 144 59.73 -11.81 41.25
CA ALA A 144 60.04 -13.24 41.17
C ALA A 144 59.02 -14.31 40.68
N VAL A 145 59.45 -15.01 39.63
CA VAL A 145 59.00 -16.36 39.22
C VAL A 145 59.57 -17.43 40.15
N PRO A 146 58.81 -18.50 40.45
CA PRO A 146 59.40 -19.83 40.44
C PRO A 146 58.64 -20.80 39.52
N ALA A 147 59.41 -21.60 38.81
CA ALA A 147 58.94 -22.79 38.12
C ALA A 147 58.67 -23.91 39.15
N GLN A 148 57.57 -24.65 39.00
CA GLN A 148 57.57 -26.10 38.74
C GLN A 148 56.18 -26.73 38.96
N ASP A 149 55.79 -27.48 37.91
CA ASP A 149 55.12 -28.79 37.93
C ASP A 149 53.81 -28.96 38.71
N ASN A 150 52.70 -29.01 37.97
CA ASN A 150 51.70 -30.04 38.23
C ASN A 150 50.81 -30.27 37.00
N ARG A 151 50.94 -31.48 36.45
CA ARG A 151 49.87 -32.36 35.97
C ARG A 151 48.95 -31.83 34.85
N LEU A 152 49.14 -32.46 33.69
CA LEU A 152 48.11 -32.77 32.71
C LEU A 152 46.89 -33.37 33.43
N ASP A 153 45.79 -32.64 33.50
CA ASP A 153 44.41 -33.14 33.59
C ASP A 153 43.49 -31.92 33.50
N ASP A 154 43.13 -31.52 32.27
CA ASP A 154 41.90 -30.78 31.95
C ASP A 154 41.76 -30.68 30.42
N ALA A 155 41.51 -31.83 29.80
CA ALA A 155 40.86 -31.90 28.49
C ALA A 155 39.36 -32.09 28.71
N ALA A 156 38.70 -31.09 29.30
CA ALA A 156 37.26 -31.06 29.44
C ALA A 156 36.69 -29.85 28.69
N SER A 157 35.90 -30.16 27.67
CA SER A 157 34.80 -29.34 27.15
C SER A 157 35.16 -28.10 26.33
N LEU A 158 35.46 -28.33 25.05
CA LEU A 158 35.02 -27.43 23.98
C LEU A 158 34.16 -28.23 22.99
N THR A 159 33.06 -28.79 23.50
CA THR A 159 31.89 -29.07 22.65
C THR A 159 31.10 -27.78 22.52
N PRO A 160 30.84 -27.26 21.31
CA PRO A 160 29.82 -26.23 21.17
C PRO A 160 28.55 -26.82 21.76
N ALA A 161 27.90 -26.10 22.68
CA ALA A 161 26.60 -26.48 23.20
C ALA A 161 25.70 -26.73 21.98
N LEU A 162 25.38 -27.99 21.71
CA LEU A 162 24.34 -28.34 20.76
C LEU A 162 23.09 -27.70 21.33
N GLY A 163 22.64 -26.60 20.71
CA GLY A 163 21.38 -25.95 21.06
C GLY A 163 20.27 -26.99 21.14
N SER A 164 19.30 -26.74 22.00
CA SER A 164 18.10 -27.56 22.09
C SER A 164 17.49 -27.77 20.69
N ALA A 165 16.77 -28.87 20.47
CA ALA A 165 16.03 -29.09 19.22
C ALA A 165 15.05 -27.94 18.91
N THR A 166 14.71 -27.13 19.90
CA THR A 166 13.86 -25.92 19.80
C THR A 166 14.61 -24.65 19.42
N ASP A 167 15.95 -24.59 19.55
CA ASP A 167 16.70 -23.36 19.35
C ASP A 167 16.80 -23.02 17.85
N ALA A 168 16.55 -21.75 17.51
CA ALA A 168 16.64 -21.26 16.15
C ALA A 168 18.06 -21.34 15.61
N LEU A 169 18.19 -21.62 14.31
CA LEU A 169 19.45 -21.49 13.57
C LEU A 169 19.54 -20.09 12.97
N PRO A 170 20.76 -19.57 12.70
CA PRO A 170 20.91 -18.31 12.01
C PRO A 170 20.12 -18.25 10.71
N PHE A 171 19.39 -17.15 10.51
CA PHE A 171 18.59 -16.92 9.31
C PHE A 171 19.37 -16.05 8.31
N ALA A 172 19.40 -16.45 7.03
CA ALA A 172 20.11 -15.73 5.98
C ALA A 172 19.14 -15.06 5.01
N LEU A 173 19.32 -13.75 4.78
CA LEU A 173 18.52 -12.99 3.83
C LEU A 173 19.34 -11.81 3.28
N LEU A 174 19.25 -11.55 1.97
CA LEU A 174 19.92 -10.41 1.30
C LEU A 174 21.43 -10.32 1.61
N GLY A 175 22.11 -11.46 1.66
CA GLY A 175 23.55 -11.55 1.97
C GLY A 175 23.93 -11.31 3.43
N ALA A 176 22.96 -11.02 4.31
CA ALA A 176 23.16 -10.93 5.75
C ALA A 176 22.80 -12.26 6.43
N THR A 177 23.48 -12.55 7.54
CA THR A 177 23.13 -13.64 8.47
C THR A 177 22.70 -13.03 9.80
N LEU A 178 21.54 -13.44 10.30
CA LEU A 178 20.93 -12.95 11.53
C LEU A 178 20.99 -14.04 12.59
N SER A 179 21.55 -13.70 13.75
CA SER A 179 21.51 -14.59 14.91
C SER A 179 20.09 -14.65 15.50
N PRO A 180 19.72 -15.76 16.16
CA PRO A 180 18.48 -15.84 16.94
C PRO A 180 18.34 -14.66 17.93
N GLY A 181 17.11 -14.23 18.19
CA GLY A 181 16.81 -13.11 19.10
C GLY A 181 17.21 -11.74 18.55
N THR A 182 17.24 -11.55 17.22
CA THR A 182 17.65 -10.27 16.64
C THR A 182 16.56 -9.62 15.78
N PHE A 183 16.53 -8.29 15.86
CA PHE A 183 15.79 -7.43 14.94
C PHE A 183 16.78 -6.65 14.07
N ARG A 184 16.66 -6.74 12.75
CA ARG A 184 17.57 -6.08 11.81
C ARG A 184 16.81 -5.38 10.69
N LYS A 185 17.33 -4.22 10.31
CA LYS A 185 16.97 -3.53 9.07
C LYS A 185 17.99 -3.91 8.00
N LEU A 186 17.49 -4.50 6.92
CA LEU A 186 18.23 -4.82 5.71
C LEU A 186 17.75 -3.91 4.57
N VAL A 187 18.48 -3.95 3.47
CA VAL A 187 18.21 -3.14 2.29
C VAL A 187 18.04 -4.09 1.11
N TRP A 188 16.90 -4.02 0.44
CA TRP A 188 16.67 -4.69 -0.83
C TRP A 188 16.82 -3.68 -1.96
N ASP A 189 17.61 -4.05 -2.95
CA ASP A 189 17.81 -3.28 -4.17
C ASP A 189 17.41 -4.12 -5.39
N SER A 190 16.74 -3.48 -6.33
CA SER A 190 16.42 -4.03 -7.63
C SER A 190 17.67 -3.86 -8.50
N VAL A 191 18.65 -4.75 -8.29
CA VAL A 191 20.05 -4.78 -8.79
C VAL A 191 20.26 -4.50 -10.30
N ASP A 192 19.19 -4.35 -11.07
CA ASP A 192 19.18 -4.16 -12.53
C ASP A 192 18.97 -2.70 -12.97
N SER A 193 18.99 -1.73 -12.05
CA SER A 193 18.78 -0.32 -12.37
C SER A 193 20.07 0.50 -12.40
N PHE A 194 20.02 1.63 -13.11
CA PHE A 194 21.10 2.59 -13.11
C PHE A 194 21.22 3.20 -11.70
N ALA A 195 22.43 3.15 -11.11
CA ALA A 195 22.71 3.44 -9.70
C ALA A 195 22.22 4.79 -9.14
N ALA A 196 21.74 5.70 -9.98
CA ALA A 196 21.18 6.99 -9.59
C ALA A 196 19.64 7.07 -9.57
N SER A 197 18.91 5.99 -9.94
CA SER A 197 17.47 6.05 -10.21
C SER A 197 16.58 5.14 -9.36
N GLU A 198 17.13 4.21 -8.58
CA GLU A 198 16.33 3.39 -7.66
C GLU A 198 16.61 3.72 -6.22
N ILE A 199 15.52 3.93 -5.49
CA ILE A 199 15.53 4.17 -4.06
C ILE A 199 15.32 2.79 -3.44
N PRO A 200 16.32 2.27 -2.71
CA PRO A 200 16.24 0.92 -2.20
C PRO A 200 15.14 0.81 -1.14
N ALA A 201 14.51 -0.36 -1.06
CA ALA A 201 13.46 -0.62 -0.08
C ALA A 201 14.06 -1.14 1.23
N THR A 202 13.45 -0.74 2.34
CA THR A 202 13.81 -1.29 3.66
C THR A 202 13.12 -2.63 3.87
N VAL A 203 13.90 -3.64 4.27
CA VAL A 203 13.40 -4.94 4.71
C VAL A 203 13.66 -5.08 6.21
N LEU A 204 12.60 -5.21 6.99
CA LEU A 204 12.64 -5.43 8.43
C LEU A 204 12.63 -6.94 8.69
N VAL A 205 13.52 -7.44 9.53
CA VAL A 205 13.57 -8.86 9.89
C VAL A 205 13.61 -9.01 11.40
N ALA A 206 12.58 -9.65 11.95
CA ALA A 206 12.55 -10.11 13.33
C ALA A 206 12.79 -11.63 13.32
N HIS A 207 13.90 -12.07 13.91
CA HIS A 207 14.29 -13.47 13.94
C HIS A 207 14.31 -14.00 15.38
N GLY A 208 13.42 -14.95 15.64
CA GLY A 208 13.13 -15.47 16.96
C GLY A 208 14.22 -16.35 17.56
N VAL A 209 14.13 -16.58 18.87
CA VAL A 209 15.04 -17.48 19.59
C VAL A 209 14.66 -18.96 19.43
N GLU A 210 13.38 -19.24 19.16
CA GLU A 210 12.88 -20.58 18.90
C GLU A 210 12.68 -20.84 17.40
N ARG A 211 12.82 -22.09 16.97
CA ARG A 211 12.49 -22.51 15.60
C ARG A 211 11.00 -22.31 15.30
N GLY A 212 10.72 -21.93 14.07
CA GLY A 212 9.37 -21.73 13.57
C GLY A 212 9.39 -21.31 12.10
N PRO A 213 8.22 -21.03 11.52
CA PRO A 213 8.09 -20.72 10.09
C PRO A 213 8.63 -19.32 9.75
N VAL A 214 8.80 -19.07 8.45
CA VAL A 214 9.11 -17.73 7.92
C VAL A 214 7.84 -17.09 7.34
N LEU A 215 7.29 -16.09 8.04
CA LEU A 215 6.15 -15.30 7.56
C LEU A 215 6.64 -13.99 6.95
N CYS A 216 6.26 -13.74 5.71
CA CYS A 216 6.55 -12.48 5.03
C CYS A 216 5.31 -11.57 4.98
N LEU A 217 5.53 -10.28 5.22
CA LEU A 217 4.52 -9.23 5.13
C LEU A 217 4.99 -8.20 4.10
N THR A 218 4.22 -7.99 3.04
CA THR A 218 4.50 -6.96 2.03
C THR A 218 3.41 -5.91 2.04
N ALA A 219 3.79 -4.66 1.79
CA ALA A 219 2.85 -3.57 1.62
C ALA A 219 3.34 -2.59 0.55
N ALA A 220 2.40 -1.79 0.06
CA ALA A 220 2.61 -0.77 -0.96
C ALA A 220 3.39 -1.29 -2.19
N ILE A 221 2.95 -2.43 -2.73
CA ILE A 221 3.23 -2.80 -4.13
C ILE A 221 2.61 -1.74 -5.05
N HIS A 222 1.46 -1.22 -4.66
CA HIS A 222 0.91 0.04 -5.14
C HIS A 222 1.31 1.17 -4.19
N GLY A 223 1.93 2.23 -4.72
CA GLY A 223 2.55 3.26 -3.87
C GLY A 223 1.56 4.17 -3.13
N ASP A 224 0.29 4.19 -3.52
CA ASP A 224 -0.77 4.98 -2.91
C ASP A 224 -1.49 4.27 -1.75
N GLU A 225 -1.09 3.06 -1.36
CA GLU A 225 -1.80 2.23 -0.39
C GLU A 225 -1.18 2.31 1.02
N LEU A 226 -1.54 3.37 1.76
CA LEU A 226 -0.84 3.76 2.99
C LEU A 226 -1.14 2.88 4.22
N ASN A 227 -2.33 2.29 4.30
CA ASN A 227 -2.74 1.50 5.48
C ASN A 227 -1.85 0.27 5.70
N GLY A 228 -1.44 -0.41 4.62
CA GLY A 228 -0.52 -1.54 4.69
C GLY A 228 0.86 -1.14 5.21
N ILE A 229 1.37 0.01 4.79
CA ILE A 229 2.67 0.55 5.22
C ILE A 229 2.68 0.70 6.75
N GLU A 230 1.68 1.39 7.29
CA GLU A 230 1.59 1.65 8.72
C GLU A 230 1.38 0.35 9.52
N THR A 231 0.54 -0.56 9.02
CA THR A 231 0.29 -1.86 9.64
C THR A 231 1.59 -2.68 9.76
N VAL A 232 2.32 -2.85 8.65
CA VAL A 232 3.59 -3.59 8.65
C VAL A 232 4.61 -2.90 9.56
N ARG A 233 4.68 -1.56 9.52
CA ARG A 233 5.57 -0.81 10.41
C ARG A 233 5.27 -1.08 11.88
N ARG A 234 4.01 -1.02 12.31
CA ARG A 234 3.67 -1.27 13.73
C ARG A 234 3.92 -2.70 14.15
N ILE A 235 3.42 -3.68 13.37
CA ILE A 235 3.66 -5.10 13.66
C ILE A 235 5.15 -5.37 13.82
N MET A 236 5.98 -4.95 12.86
CA MET A 236 7.42 -5.24 12.91
C MET A 236 8.12 -4.58 14.09
N ASN A 237 7.77 -3.34 14.48
CA ASN A 237 8.42 -2.66 15.61
C ASN A 237 7.91 -3.12 16.98
N ASP A 238 6.75 -3.78 17.04
CA ASP A 238 6.18 -4.30 18.27
C ASP A 238 6.57 -5.76 18.57
N LEU A 239 7.19 -6.46 17.60
CA LEU A 239 7.68 -7.82 17.80
C LEU A 239 8.94 -7.82 18.67
N ASP A 240 8.88 -8.57 19.76
CA ASP A 240 10.03 -8.94 20.58
C ASP A 240 10.63 -10.26 20.07
N PRO A 241 11.84 -10.26 19.48
CA PRO A 241 12.48 -11.48 19.00
C PRO A 241 12.68 -12.56 20.07
N ASP A 242 12.77 -12.19 21.36
CA ASP A 242 12.92 -13.15 22.45
C ASP A 242 11.63 -13.95 22.72
N GLN A 243 10.48 -13.48 22.23
CA GLN A 243 9.18 -14.15 22.33
C GLN A 243 8.73 -14.78 21.00
N LEU A 244 9.53 -14.62 19.94
CA LEU A 244 9.18 -15.06 18.59
C LEU A 244 9.67 -16.49 18.33
N ARG A 245 8.82 -17.27 17.67
CA ARG A 245 9.17 -18.59 17.10
C ARG A 245 9.20 -18.48 15.58
N GLY A 246 10.37 -18.70 14.98
CA GLY A 246 10.59 -18.52 13.55
C GLY A 246 11.03 -17.11 13.18
N THR A 247 10.61 -16.62 12.01
CA THR A 247 11.05 -15.34 11.47
C THR A 247 9.86 -14.58 10.87
N VAL A 248 9.78 -13.28 11.13
CA VAL A 248 8.89 -12.37 10.39
C VAL A 248 9.75 -11.43 9.55
N VAL A 249 9.44 -11.37 8.25
CA VAL A 249 10.10 -10.46 7.29
C VAL A 249 9.07 -9.45 6.80
N GLY A 250 9.26 -8.17 7.10
CA GLY A 250 8.37 -7.09 6.69
C GLY A 250 9.00 -6.18 5.64
N ILE A 251 8.28 -5.91 4.55
CA ILE A 251 8.64 -4.90 3.55
C ILE A 251 7.51 -3.86 3.52
N PRO A 252 7.61 -2.78 4.32
CA PRO A 252 6.53 -1.80 4.41
C PRO A 252 6.24 -1.09 3.10
N ILE A 253 7.26 -0.88 2.25
CA ILE A 253 7.14 -0.19 0.97
C ILE A 253 7.91 -0.96 -0.09
N VAL A 254 7.20 -1.72 -0.92
CA VAL A 254 7.80 -2.42 -2.07
C VAL A 254 8.07 -1.44 -3.21
N ASN A 255 7.05 -0.68 -3.63
CA ASN A 255 7.14 0.26 -4.74
C ASN A 255 7.46 1.67 -4.23
N VAL A 256 8.71 1.87 -3.80
CA VAL A 256 9.20 3.15 -3.25
C VAL A 256 9.02 4.30 -4.26
N GLN A 257 9.19 4.02 -5.55
CA GLN A 257 9.01 5.01 -6.63
C GLN A 257 7.55 5.44 -6.79
N GLY A 258 6.59 4.53 -6.66
CA GLY A 258 5.16 4.83 -6.63
C GLY A 258 4.79 5.62 -5.39
N PHE A 259 5.32 5.20 -4.23
CA PHE A 259 5.04 5.83 -2.93
C PHE A 259 5.44 7.31 -2.91
N ASN A 260 6.66 7.64 -3.36
CA ASN A 260 7.13 9.03 -3.42
C ASN A 260 6.26 9.95 -4.30
N ARG A 261 5.41 9.37 -5.15
CA ARG A 261 4.54 10.09 -6.08
C ARG A 261 3.06 9.96 -5.72
N GLY A 262 2.72 9.28 -4.62
CA GLY A 262 1.34 8.95 -4.27
C GLY A 262 0.63 8.23 -5.41
N SER A 263 1.32 7.28 -6.05
CA SER A 263 0.86 6.61 -7.27
C SER A 263 0.88 5.11 -7.12
N ARG A 264 -0.21 4.46 -7.55
CA ARG A 264 -0.30 3.00 -7.76
C ARG A 264 0.85 2.47 -8.60
N TYR A 265 1.16 3.18 -9.69
CA TYR A 265 2.06 2.73 -10.74
C TYR A 265 3.53 3.08 -10.51
N LEU A 266 4.41 2.34 -11.19
CA LEU A 266 5.82 2.68 -11.39
C LEU A 266 6.01 3.93 -12.26
N PRO A 267 7.23 4.50 -12.37
CA PRO A 267 7.47 5.71 -13.16
C PRO A 267 7.09 5.63 -14.63
N ASP A 268 7.18 4.44 -15.20
CA ASP A 268 6.77 4.14 -16.56
C ASP A 268 5.30 3.73 -16.69
N ARG A 269 4.48 4.03 -15.67
CA ARG A 269 3.03 3.77 -15.59
C ARG A 269 2.63 2.31 -15.54
N ARG A 270 3.57 1.38 -15.40
CA ARG A 270 3.23 -0.04 -15.22
C ARG A 270 2.76 -0.32 -13.80
N ASP A 271 1.75 -1.16 -13.70
CA ASP A 271 1.33 -1.77 -12.43
C ASP A 271 2.29 -2.91 -12.09
N LEU A 272 3.10 -2.76 -11.03
CA LEU A 272 4.05 -3.79 -10.61
C LEU A 272 3.35 -5.14 -10.33
N ASN A 273 2.12 -5.10 -9.82
CA ASN A 273 1.32 -6.28 -9.49
C ASN A 273 0.68 -6.94 -10.73
N ARG A 274 1.23 -6.70 -11.93
CA ARG A 274 0.91 -7.43 -13.18
C ARG A 274 2.13 -8.13 -13.79
N PHE A 275 3.28 -8.07 -13.12
CA PHE A 275 4.54 -8.57 -13.65
C PHE A 275 5.19 -9.68 -12.81
N PHE A 276 4.58 -10.18 -11.74
CA PHE A 276 5.13 -11.31 -10.97
C PHE A 276 4.98 -12.65 -11.70
N PRO A 277 5.91 -13.62 -11.53
CA PRO A 277 7.13 -13.58 -10.70
C PRO A 277 8.30 -12.80 -11.35
N GLY A 278 8.06 -12.14 -12.48
CA GLY A 278 9.03 -11.30 -13.17
C GLY A 278 10.00 -12.05 -14.07
N ASN A 279 10.77 -11.26 -14.81
CA ASN A 279 11.80 -11.71 -15.73
C ASN A 279 12.97 -10.71 -15.70
N ARG A 280 14.17 -11.22 -15.37
CA ARG A 280 15.44 -10.46 -15.34
C ARG A 280 15.81 -9.81 -16.67
N ARG A 281 15.23 -10.21 -17.79
CA ARG A 281 15.46 -9.60 -19.11
C ARG A 281 14.27 -8.77 -19.60
N GLY A 282 13.22 -8.65 -18.80
CA GLY A 282 12.00 -7.94 -19.15
C GLY A 282 12.09 -6.43 -18.95
N SER A 283 10.91 -5.82 -18.84
CA SER A 283 10.73 -4.41 -18.47
C SER A 283 11.27 -4.08 -17.07
N ALA A 284 11.34 -2.79 -16.73
CA ALA A 284 11.70 -2.35 -15.38
C ALA A 284 10.80 -3.01 -14.31
N ALA A 285 9.47 -2.94 -14.47
CA ALA A 285 8.52 -3.63 -13.59
C ALA A 285 8.80 -5.13 -13.46
N SER A 286 9.06 -5.80 -14.57
CA SER A 286 9.38 -7.23 -14.61
C SER A 286 10.70 -7.58 -13.91
N ARG A 287 11.70 -6.70 -13.96
CA ARG A 287 12.98 -6.88 -13.27
C ARG A 287 12.87 -6.65 -11.77
N ILE A 288 12.14 -5.60 -11.38
CA ILE A 288 11.79 -5.33 -9.96
C ILE A 288 11.05 -6.53 -9.38
N ALA A 289 9.99 -7.00 -10.05
CA ALA A 289 9.23 -8.18 -9.64
C ALA A 289 10.12 -9.42 -9.52
N HIS A 290 11.00 -9.66 -10.51
CA HIS A 290 11.94 -10.77 -10.48
C HIS A 290 12.92 -10.71 -9.32
N SER A 291 13.50 -9.52 -9.07
CA SER A 291 14.43 -9.29 -7.98
C SER A 291 13.77 -9.55 -6.63
N LEU A 292 12.60 -8.95 -6.38
CA LEU A 292 11.85 -9.16 -5.14
C LEU A 292 11.51 -10.64 -4.94
N PHE A 293 10.97 -11.25 -5.98
CA PHE A 293 10.51 -12.64 -5.92
C PHE A 293 11.65 -13.59 -5.60
N THR A 294 12.77 -13.47 -6.31
CA THR A 294 13.91 -14.39 -6.16
C THR A 294 14.75 -14.15 -4.92
N GLN A 295 14.94 -12.89 -4.51
CA GLN A 295 15.82 -12.56 -3.39
C GLN A 295 15.14 -12.57 -2.02
N VAL A 296 13.82 -12.33 -1.98
CA VAL A 296 13.07 -12.24 -0.73
C VAL A 296 11.94 -13.25 -0.67
N ILE A 297 11.01 -13.22 -1.62
CA ILE A 297 9.77 -14.01 -1.53
C ILE A 297 10.05 -15.51 -1.51
N ARG A 298 11.03 -16.00 -2.26
CA ARG A 298 11.43 -17.41 -2.28
C ARG A 298 12.00 -17.94 -0.97
N SER A 299 12.31 -17.06 -0.01
CA SER A 299 12.75 -17.43 1.34
C SER A 299 11.59 -17.51 2.34
N CYS A 300 10.37 -17.16 1.92
CA CYS A 300 9.17 -17.18 2.76
C CYS A 300 8.50 -18.57 2.74
N GLU A 301 7.93 -18.96 3.86
CA GLU A 301 7.06 -20.15 3.98
C GLU A 301 5.57 -19.78 3.89
N ALA A 302 5.22 -18.53 4.19
CA ALA A 302 3.91 -17.95 3.96
C ALA A 302 4.04 -16.45 3.68
N LEU A 303 3.08 -15.87 2.95
CA LEU A 303 3.09 -14.45 2.59
C LEU A 303 1.71 -13.81 2.83
N VAL A 304 1.72 -12.62 3.42
CA VAL A 304 0.56 -11.73 3.50
C VAL A 304 0.91 -10.45 2.76
N ASP A 305 0.17 -10.17 1.68
CA ASP A 305 0.34 -8.97 0.88
C ASP A 305 -0.79 -7.98 1.19
N LEU A 306 -0.45 -6.83 1.79
CA LEU A 306 -1.42 -5.85 2.25
C LEU A 306 -1.73 -4.84 1.14
N HIS A 307 -3.02 -4.71 0.83
CA HIS A 307 -3.58 -3.80 -0.17
C HIS A 307 -4.71 -2.93 0.41
N THR A 308 -5.13 -1.94 -0.36
CA THR A 308 -6.36 -1.18 -0.10
C THR A 308 -7.23 -1.12 -1.36
N GLY A 309 -8.43 -0.53 -1.24
CA GLY A 309 -9.30 -0.30 -2.39
C GLY A 309 -8.60 0.54 -3.47
N SER A 310 -8.45 -0.02 -4.67
CA SER A 310 -7.87 0.73 -5.80
C SER A 310 -8.81 1.85 -6.30
N PHE A 311 -8.25 2.83 -7.00
CA PHE A 311 -8.99 3.88 -7.72
C PHE A 311 -10.01 4.64 -6.85
N GLN A 312 -9.61 5.13 -5.67
CA GLN A 312 -10.52 5.83 -4.75
C GLN A 312 -11.73 4.98 -4.34
N ARG A 313 -11.52 3.69 -4.10
CA ARG A 313 -12.47 2.83 -3.39
C ARG A 313 -11.95 2.52 -2.00
N THR A 314 -12.84 2.08 -1.13
CA THR A 314 -12.49 1.61 0.21
C THR A 314 -13.06 0.22 0.43
N ASN A 315 -12.30 -0.63 1.13
CA ASN A 315 -12.67 -1.99 1.49
C ASN A 315 -12.85 -2.12 3.01
N LEU A 316 -13.82 -2.93 3.45
CA LEU A 316 -13.76 -3.50 4.78
C LEU A 316 -12.53 -4.40 4.90
N PRO A 317 -11.93 -4.52 6.10
CA PRO A 317 -10.89 -5.50 6.37
C PRO A 317 -11.33 -6.91 5.95
N GLN A 318 -10.65 -7.47 4.96
CA GLN A 318 -10.97 -8.78 4.38
C GLN A 318 -9.72 -9.47 3.83
N ILE A 319 -9.75 -10.80 3.85
CA ILE A 319 -8.74 -11.67 3.26
C ILE A 319 -9.24 -12.13 1.89
N ARG A 320 -8.40 -12.00 0.86
CA ARG A 320 -8.61 -12.60 -0.46
C ARG A 320 -7.64 -13.75 -0.65
N ALA A 321 -8.18 -14.92 -0.93
CA ALA A 321 -7.41 -16.16 -0.94
C ALA A 321 -7.92 -17.13 -2.00
N ASP A 322 -6.99 -17.84 -2.63
CA ASP A 322 -7.34 -19.07 -3.34
C ASP A 322 -7.58 -20.15 -2.28
N LEU A 323 -8.84 -20.52 -2.10
CA LEU A 323 -9.25 -21.49 -1.10
C LEU A 323 -9.22 -22.91 -1.68
N GLU A 324 -8.94 -23.12 -2.96
CA GLU A 324 -8.69 -24.44 -3.52
C GLU A 324 -7.32 -24.98 -3.11
N ASP A 325 -6.31 -24.10 -3.01
CA ASP A 325 -4.98 -24.42 -2.49
C ASP A 325 -5.03 -24.71 -0.98
N PRO A 326 -4.71 -25.93 -0.51
CA PRO A 326 -4.84 -26.29 0.90
C PRO A 326 -3.98 -25.46 1.85
N GLY A 327 -2.76 -25.07 1.41
CA GLY A 327 -1.85 -24.27 2.23
C GLY A 327 -2.37 -22.84 2.41
N THR A 328 -2.87 -22.24 1.33
CA THR A 328 -3.48 -20.91 1.35
C THR A 328 -4.79 -20.91 2.14
N ARG A 329 -5.60 -21.97 2.04
CA ARG A 329 -6.79 -22.17 2.88
C ARG A 329 -6.45 -22.22 4.38
N ASP A 330 -5.43 -22.98 4.77
CA ASP A 330 -4.93 -23.02 6.15
C ASP A 330 -4.43 -21.64 6.62
N LEU A 331 -3.70 -20.92 5.77
CA LEU A 331 -3.24 -19.57 6.06
C LEU A 331 -4.41 -18.60 6.28
N ALA A 332 -5.42 -18.64 5.41
CA ALA A 332 -6.59 -17.79 5.51
C ALA A 332 -7.41 -18.08 6.78
N ALA A 333 -7.55 -19.35 7.17
CA ALA A 333 -8.23 -19.73 8.41
C ALA A 333 -7.55 -19.18 9.68
N GLY A 334 -6.22 -18.96 9.62
CA GLY A 334 -5.44 -18.37 10.72
C GLY A 334 -5.86 -16.94 11.11
N PHE A 335 -6.61 -16.24 10.26
CA PHE A 335 -7.10 -14.88 10.54
C PHE A 335 -8.38 -14.84 11.40
N GLY A 336 -8.96 -15.99 11.75
CA GLY A 336 -10.13 -16.05 12.64
C GLY A 336 -11.39 -15.49 11.98
N SER A 337 -12.00 -14.47 12.57
CA SER A 337 -13.29 -13.91 12.12
C SER A 337 -13.18 -12.84 11.03
N THR A 338 -11.98 -12.54 10.53
CA THR A 338 -11.84 -11.65 9.37
C THR A 338 -12.59 -12.24 8.17
N VAL A 339 -13.29 -11.39 7.42
CA VAL A 339 -14.03 -11.81 6.23
C VAL A 339 -13.08 -12.44 5.23
N ILE A 340 -13.46 -13.58 4.66
CA ILE A 340 -12.69 -14.27 3.62
C ILE A 340 -13.50 -14.25 2.32
N LEU A 341 -12.84 -13.83 1.24
CA LEU A 341 -13.32 -13.94 -0.13
C LEU A 341 -12.46 -14.94 -0.90
N HIS A 342 -13.11 -15.91 -1.52
CA HIS A 342 -12.45 -16.83 -2.43
C HIS A 342 -12.14 -16.13 -3.75
N THR A 343 -10.90 -16.24 -4.24
CA THR A 343 -10.47 -15.81 -5.59
C THR A 343 -9.17 -16.54 -5.93
N GLY A 344 -9.10 -17.22 -7.09
CA GLY A 344 -7.86 -17.83 -7.61
C GLY A 344 -6.72 -16.82 -7.83
N GLY A 345 -7.07 -15.54 -7.99
CA GLY A 345 -6.14 -14.44 -8.19
C GLY A 345 -5.67 -14.31 -9.64
N GLN A 346 -5.37 -13.07 -10.01
CA GLN A 346 -4.98 -12.76 -11.38
C GLN A 346 -3.53 -13.16 -11.65
N SER A 347 -3.31 -13.77 -12.82
CA SER A 347 -1.96 -13.99 -13.34
C SER A 347 -1.17 -12.69 -13.37
N GLY A 348 0.10 -12.74 -12.99
CA GLY A 348 0.96 -11.55 -12.89
C GLY A 348 0.94 -10.85 -11.53
N THR A 349 0.03 -11.22 -10.62
CA THR A 349 0.01 -10.70 -9.24
C THR A 349 1.02 -11.44 -8.36
N LEU A 350 1.50 -10.77 -7.30
CA LEU A 350 2.40 -11.39 -6.31
C LEU A 350 1.74 -12.59 -5.66
N ARG A 351 0.46 -12.47 -5.27
CA ARG A 351 -0.32 -13.57 -4.68
C ARG A 351 -0.35 -14.80 -5.57
N ALA A 352 -0.78 -14.65 -6.83
CA ALA A 352 -0.86 -15.78 -7.75
C ALA A 352 0.52 -16.42 -7.97
N ALA A 353 1.56 -15.60 -8.20
CA ALA A 353 2.91 -16.10 -8.44
C ALA A 353 3.52 -16.83 -7.23
N ALA A 354 3.28 -16.34 -6.01
CA ALA A 354 3.80 -16.95 -4.79
C ALA A 354 3.08 -18.27 -4.46
N THR A 355 1.74 -18.30 -4.56
CA THR A 355 0.95 -19.53 -4.40
C THR A 355 1.37 -20.59 -5.42
N GLN A 356 1.52 -20.23 -6.69
CA GLN A 356 2.02 -21.14 -7.74
C GLN A 356 3.45 -21.66 -7.48
N ALA A 357 4.26 -20.92 -6.73
CA ALA A 357 5.60 -21.32 -6.33
C ALA A 357 5.63 -22.19 -5.05
N GLY A 358 4.47 -22.56 -4.52
CA GLY A 358 4.30 -23.39 -3.33
C GLY A 358 4.37 -22.60 -2.01
N ILE A 359 4.18 -21.29 -2.05
CA ILE A 359 4.19 -20.41 -0.87
C ILE A 359 2.74 -19.97 -0.62
N PRO A 360 2.05 -20.51 0.40
CA PRO A 360 0.73 -20.06 0.81
C PRO A 360 0.67 -18.54 0.93
N THR A 361 -0.24 -17.92 0.18
CA THR A 361 -0.29 -16.46 0.09
C THR A 361 -1.71 -15.94 0.12
N VAL A 362 -1.95 -14.93 0.96
CA VAL A 362 -3.21 -14.19 0.99
C VAL A 362 -2.99 -12.71 0.75
N THR A 363 -4.02 -12.04 0.21
CA THR A 363 -4.08 -10.58 0.20
C THR A 363 -4.95 -10.11 1.35
N LEU A 364 -4.46 -9.16 2.15
CA LEU A 364 -5.26 -8.47 3.18
C LEU A 364 -5.63 -7.09 2.65
N GLU A 365 -6.92 -6.86 2.45
CA GLU A 365 -7.51 -5.61 1.94
C GLU A 365 -8.10 -4.81 3.09
N ALA A 366 -7.70 -3.55 3.29
CA ALA A 366 -8.28 -2.72 4.34
C ALA A 366 -8.23 -1.22 4.03
N GLY A 367 -9.39 -0.58 3.95
CA GLY A 367 -9.52 0.85 3.65
C GLY A 367 -9.32 1.18 2.17
N GLY A 368 -8.98 2.43 1.87
CA GLY A 368 -8.76 2.97 0.53
C GLY A 368 -7.37 3.60 0.36
N PRO A 369 -7.10 4.24 -0.79
CA PRO A 369 -5.78 4.76 -1.12
C PRO A 369 -5.60 6.19 -0.62
N LEU A 370 -4.37 6.67 -0.68
CA LEU A 370 -3.92 8.05 -0.41
C LEU A 370 -4.09 8.56 1.03
N GLN A 371 -4.72 7.79 1.91
CA GLN A 371 -4.95 8.19 3.31
C GLN A 371 -4.63 7.05 4.27
N VAL A 372 -4.15 7.41 5.46
CA VAL A 372 -4.06 6.48 6.58
C VAL A 372 -5.39 6.52 7.32
N GLN A 373 -6.04 5.36 7.42
CA GLN A 373 -7.32 5.18 8.10
C GLN A 373 -7.09 4.36 9.39
N PRO A 374 -7.15 5.00 10.58
CA PRO A 374 -6.82 4.35 11.85
C PRO A 374 -7.57 3.04 12.12
N ASP A 375 -8.86 2.99 11.79
CA ASP A 375 -9.68 1.79 12.01
C ASP A 375 -9.27 0.64 11.09
N ALA A 376 -8.92 0.94 9.84
CA ALA A 376 -8.44 -0.06 8.89
C ALA A 376 -7.08 -0.63 9.32
N VAL A 377 -6.19 0.24 9.80
CA VAL A 377 -4.88 -0.15 10.34
C VAL A 377 -5.05 -1.00 11.60
N ALA A 378 -5.86 -0.57 12.56
CA ALA A 378 -6.10 -1.32 13.80
C ALA A 378 -6.71 -2.70 13.54
N ALA A 379 -7.68 -2.79 12.62
CA ALA A 379 -8.27 -4.07 12.23
C ALA A 379 -7.24 -5.00 11.55
N SER A 380 -6.37 -4.44 10.70
CA SER A 380 -5.30 -5.20 10.03
C SER A 380 -4.25 -5.71 11.01
N GLU A 381 -3.88 -4.89 12.00
CA GLU A 381 -2.98 -5.31 13.10
C GLU A 381 -3.59 -6.45 13.92
N ALA A 382 -4.86 -6.31 14.32
CA ALA A 382 -5.56 -7.36 15.07
C ALA A 382 -5.63 -8.68 14.29
N ALA A 383 -5.90 -8.60 12.99
CA ALA A 383 -5.93 -9.75 12.08
C ALA A 383 -4.55 -10.44 11.98
N LEU A 384 -3.48 -9.66 11.79
CA LEU A 384 -2.11 -10.19 11.74
C LEU A 384 -1.63 -10.77 13.08
N ARG A 385 -1.96 -10.14 14.21
CA ARG A 385 -1.66 -10.70 15.54
C ARG A 385 -2.42 -12.00 15.78
N THR A 386 -3.65 -12.10 15.30
CA THR A 386 -4.42 -13.34 15.33
C THR A 386 -3.77 -14.43 14.50
N LEU A 387 -3.29 -14.10 13.30
CA LEU A 387 -2.53 -15.04 12.47
C LEU A 387 -1.24 -15.52 13.16
N LEU A 388 -0.42 -14.59 13.67
CA LEU A 388 0.83 -14.93 14.37
C LEU A 388 0.58 -15.88 15.55
N ALA A 389 -0.48 -15.64 16.33
CA ALA A 389 -0.88 -16.52 17.41
C ALA A 389 -1.40 -17.88 16.92
N ALA A 390 -2.24 -17.90 15.88
CA ALA A 390 -2.78 -19.13 15.30
C ALA A 390 -1.67 -20.04 14.74
N ARG A 391 -0.58 -19.45 14.25
CA ARG A 391 0.62 -20.15 13.77
C ARG A 391 1.66 -20.40 14.85
N ALA A 392 1.32 -20.16 16.11
CA ALA A 392 2.20 -20.30 17.27
C ALA A 392 3.55 -19.57 17.12
N MET A 393 3.59 -18.48 16.34
CA MET A 393 4.79 -17.67 16.13
C MET A 393 4.99 -16.67 17.26
N TYR A 394 3.91 -16.08 17.77
CA TYR A 394 3.97 -15.03 18.79
C TYR A 394 2.85 -15.19 19.82
N PRO A 395 3.10 -14.90 21.11
CA PRO A 395 2.07 -15.03 22.14
C PRO A 395 0.86 -14.13 21.87
N ARG A 396 -0.33 -14.66 22.18
CA ARG A 396 -1.59 -13.90 22.11
C ARG A 396 -1.72 -13.03 23.36
N ASP A 397 -1.80 -11.72 23.15
CA ASP A 397 -2.32 -10.81 24.16
C ASP A 397 -3.85 -10.89 24.19
N ALA A 398 -4.40 -11.62 25.16
CA ALA A 398 -5.84 -11.80 25.28
C ALA A 398 -6.61 -10.50 25.60
N ALA A 399 -5.94 -9.48 26.15
CA ALA A 399 -6.59 -8.21 26.49
C ALA A 399 -6.84 -7.36 25.24
N ASN A 400 -5.88 -7.33 24.31
CA ASN A 400 -5.95 -6.51 23.09
C ASN A 400 -6.30 -7.31 21.83
N ASN A 401 -6.25 -8.66 21.89
CA ASN A 401 -6.57 -9.54 20.78
C ASN A 401 -7.36 -10.77 21.27
N PRO A 402 -8.66 -10.62 21.58
CA PRO A 402 -9.50 -11.71 22.06
C PRO A 402 -9.51 -12.87 21.06
N ALA A 403 -9.71 -14.09 21.55
CA ALA A 403 -9.78 -15.26 20.68
C ALA A 403 -10.92 -15.06 19.65
N PRO A 404 -10.64 -15.21 18.35
CA PRO A 404 -11.66 -15.04 17.33
C PRO A 404 -12.74 -16.13 17.49
N PRO A 405 -13.98 -15.85 17.06
CA PRO A 405 -15.00 -16.87 16.83
C PRO A 405 -14.46 -18.07 16.05
N THR A 406 -15.04 -19.24 16.30
CA THR A 406 -14.52 -20.55 15.89
C THR A 406 -14.55 -20.84 14.39
N ALA A 407 -15.17 -20.00 13.55
CA ALA A 407 -15.30 -20.26 12.12
C ALA A 407 -14.99 -19.01 11.26
N PRO A 408 -14.19 -19.15 10.18
CA PRO A 408 -13.98 -18.08 9.22
C PRO A 408 -15.30 -17.71 8.53
N MET A 409 -15.53 -16.40 8.37
CA MET A 409 -16.72 -15.89 7.70
C MET A 409 -16.44 -15.78 6.21
N CYS A 410 -16.92 -16.74 5.42
CA CYS A 410 -16.80 -16.67 3.98
C CYS A 410 -17.95 -15.89 3.34
N TYR A 411 -17.66 -15.13 2.30
CA TYR A 411 -18.65 -14.41 1.51
C TYR A 411 -18.48 -14.75 0.03
N ARG A 412 -19.60 -14.88 -0.66
CA ARG A 412 -19.65 -14.68 -2.11
C ARG A 412 -19.84 -13.19 -2.35
N SER A 413 -19.23 -12.64 -3.39
CA SER A 413 -19.31 -11.20 -3.63
C SER A 413 -19.44 -10.86 -5.11
N ARG A 414 -20.02 -9.71 -5.38
CA ARG A 414 -20.30 -9.21 -6.74
C ARG A 414 -20.14 -7.69 -6.79
N TRP A 415 -19.63 -7.19 -7.90
CA TRP A 415 -19.55 -5.76 -8.16
C TRP A 415 -20.84 -5.24 -8.79
N VAL A 416 -21.43 -4.23 -8.16
CA VAL A 416 -22.43 -3.35 -8.76
C VAL A 416 -21.67 -2.25 -9.51
N ARG A 417 -22.03 -2.03 -10.78
CA ARG A 417 -21.38 -1.05 -11.67
C ARG A 417 -22.40 -0.03 -12.15
N THR A 418 -21.94 1.16 -12.51
CA THR A 418 -22.78 2.19 -13.13
C THR A 418 -22.73 2.11 -14.65
N ASP A 419 -23.85 2.28 -15.34
CA ASP A 419 -23.91 2.44 -16.81
C ASP A 419 -23.81 3.92 -17.23
N HIS A 420 -23.77 4.84 -16.27
CA HIS A 420 -23.79 6.28 -16.49
C HIS A 420 -22.54 6.95 -15.93
N GLY A 421 -22.07 7.99 -16.64
CA GLY A 421 -20.99 8.86 -16.19
C GLY A 421 -21.52 10.08 -15.46
N GLY A 422 -20.81 10.53 -14.43
CA GLY A 422 -21.22 11.67 -13.62
C GLY A 422 -20.59 11.65 -12.23
N ILE A 423 -21.12 12.48 -11.34
CA ILE A 423 -20.69 12.52 -9.94
C ILE A 423 -21.47 11.49 -9.14
N LEU A 424 -20.76 10.51 -8.57
CA LEU A 424 -21.31 9.53 -7.65
C LEU A 424 -21.59 10.18 -6.29
N ALA A 425 -22.79 9.96 -5.77
CA ALA A 425 -23.21 10.35 -4.43
C ALA A 425 -23.81 9.13 -3.72
N SER A 426 -23.07 8.60 -2.74
CA SER A 426 -23.43 7.38 -2.01
C SER A 426 -24.57 7.63 -1.02
N ALA A 427 -25.53 6.70 -0.98
CA ALA A 427 -26.66 6.70 -0.04
C ALA A 427 -26.44 5.75 1.15
N VAL A 428 -25.50 4.81 1.02
CA VAL A 428 -25.15 3.82 2.05
C VAL A 428 -23.67 3.95 2.45
N ALA A 429 -23.36 3.48 3.66
CA ALA A 429 -21.99 3.46 4.18
C ALA A 429 -21.33 2.09 3.97
N LEU A 430 -19.99 2.08 3.99
CA LEU A 430 -19.21 0.84 3.99
C LEU A 430 -19.63 -0.05 5.18
N GLY A 431 -19.87 -1.32 4.91
CA GLY A 431 -20.31 -2.30 5.92
C GLY A 431 -21.80 -2.32 6.23
N ALA A 432 -22.62 -1.47 5.59
CA ALA A 432 -24.08 -1.53 5.69
C ALA A 432 -24.62 -2.85 5.14
N GLU A 433 -25.68 -3.37 5.77
CA GLU A 433 -26.51 -4.44 5.23
C GLU A 433 -27.58 -3.80 4.33
N VAL A 434 -27.77 -4.33 3.14
CA VAL A 434 -28.68 -3.82 2.11
C VAL A 434 -29.60 -4.93 1.59
N THR A 435 -30.78 -4.51 1.14
CA THR A 435 -31.78 -5.40 0.52
C THR A 435 -31.90 -5.15 -0.98
N VAL A 436 -32.29 -6.15 -1.75
CA VAL A 436 -32.49 -6.03 -3.20
C VAL A 436 -33.43 -4.86 -3.53
N GLY A 437 -33.02 -4.00 -4.47
CA GLY A 437 -33.74 -2.80 -4.88
C GLY A 437 -33.49 -1.56 -3.99
N GLU A 438 -32.80 -1.69 -2.86
CA GLU A 438 -32.40 -0.57 -2.02
C GLU A 438 -31.46 0.38 -2.77
N LEU A 439 -31.58 1.69 -2.50
CA LEU A 439 -30.75 2.70 -3.14
C LEU A 439 -29.33 2.67 -2.55
N LEU A 440 -28.33 2.37 -3.37
CA LEU A 440 -26.92 2.39 -2.97
C LEU A 440 -26.29 3.77 -3.19
N ALA A 441 -26.57 4.39 -4.32
CA ALA A 441 -26.05 5.71 -4.70
C ALA A 441 -26.87 6.30 -5.84
N SER A 442 -26.56 7.53 -6.20
CA SER A 442 -26.98 8.14 -7.46
C SER A 442 -25.78 8.70 -8.20
N VAL A 443 -25.80 8.64 -9.52
CA VAL A 443 -24.85 9.30 -10.42
C VAL A 443 -25.56 10.48 -11.06
N VAL A 444 -25.03 11.68 -10.85
CA VAL A 444 -25.59 12.92 -11.40
C VAL A 444 -24.66 13.46 -12.47
N ASP A 445 -25.16 13.62 -13.69
CA ASP A 445 -24.45 14.33 -14.76
C ASP A 445 -24.45 15.84 -14.45
N PRO A 446 -23.29 16.46 -14.18
CA PRO A 446 -23.24 17.88 -13.81
C PRO A 446 -23.60 18.83 -14.96
N LEU A 447 -23.69 18.34 -16.20
CA LEU A 447 -24.01 19.16 -17.38
C LEU A 447 -25.51 19.18 -17.68
N SER A 448 -26.15 18.01 -17.66
CA SER A 448 -27.59 17.86 -17.94
C SER A 448 -28.46 17.90 -16.68
N ASN A 449 -27.85 17.71 -15.50
CA ASN A 449 -28.51 17.49 -14.22
C ASN A 449 -29.41 16.23 -14.22
N GLU A 450 -29.19 15.31 -15.18
CA GLU A 450 -29.82 13.98 -15.15
C GLU A 450 -29.25 13.16 -13.99
N ARG A 451 -30.16 12.43 -13.32
CA ARG A 451 -29.84 11.59 -12.17
C ARG A 451 -30.17 10.15 -12.48
N HIS A 452 -29.21 9.26 -12.24
CA HIS A 452 -29.36 7.82 -12.39
C HIS A 452 -29.13 7.15 -11.04
N ASP A 453 -30.11 6.40 -10.55
CA ASP A 453 -30.00 5.67 -9.29
C ASP A 453 -29.31 4.31 -9.50
N ILE A 454 -28.40 3.98 -8.60
CA ILE A 454 -27.77 2.66 -8.48
C ILE A 454 -28.47 1.93 -7.32
N ARG A 455 -29.01 0.74 -7.60
CA ARG A 455 -29.73 -0.07 -6.62
C ARG A 455 -29.04 -1.40 -6.41
N ALA A 456 -29.20 -1.97 -5.22
CA ALA A 456 -28.68 -3.29 -4.91
C ALA A 456 -29.36 -4.36 -5.78
N ASP A 457 -28.57 -5.23 -6.40
CA ASP A 457 -29.04 -6.35 -7.21
C ASP A 457 -29.21 -7.65 -6.40
N SER A 458 -28.73 -7.66 -5.16
CA SER A 458 -28.88 -8.75 -4.20
C SER A 458 -28.91 -8.26 -2.76
N ASP A 459 -29.48 -9.06 -1.85
CA ASP A 459 -29.32 -8.87 -0.41
C ASP A 459 -27.85 -9.15 -0.01
N GLY A 460 -27.32 -8.33 0.90
CA GLY A 460 -25.98 -8.56 1.42
C GLY A 460 -25.37 -7.37 2.12
N ARG A 461 -24.07 -7.44 2.34
CA ARG A 461 -23.29 -6.42 3.03
C ARG A 461 -22.37 -5.69 2.06
N VAL A 462 -22.25 -4.37 2.21
CA VAL A 462 -21.28 -3.56 1.43
C VAL A 462 -19.86 -3.86 1.92
N LEU A 463 -19.14 -4.76 1.24
CA LEU A 463 -17.76 -5.13 1.55
C LEU A 463 -16.74 -4.11 1.03
N GLY A 464 -17.09 -3.38 -0.03
CA GLY A 464 -16.30 -2.30 -0.58
C GLY A 464 -17.18 -1.31 -1.34
N MET A 465 -16.71 -0.07 -1.48
CA MET A 465 -17.43 0.96 -2.24
C MET A 465 -16.49 2.04 -2.77
N ALA A 466 -16.89 2.72 -3.82
CA ALA A 466 -16.25 3.95 -4.29
C ALA A 466 -16.50 5.11 -3.35
N PHE A 467 -15.50 5.96 -3.17
CA PHE A 467 -15.72 7.30 -2.66
C PHE A 467 -16.53 8.11 -3.65
N ASP A 468 -17.25 9.11 -3.14
CA ASP A 468 -17.98 10.08 -3.95
C ASP A 468 -17.00 10.84 -4.86
N GLN A 469 -17.08 10.55 -6.16
CA GLN A 469 -16.12 11.00 -7.16
C GLN A 469 -16.77 11.02 -8.55
N PHE A 470 -16.03 11.52 -9.55
CA PHE A 470 -16.44 11.33 -10.94
C PHE A 470 -16.23 9.88 -11.38
N VAL A 471 -17.27 9.27 -11.94
CA VAL A 471 -17.27 7.89 -12.44
C VAL A 471 -17.66 7.87 -13.92
N MET A 472 -17.19 6.85 -14.64
CA MET A 472 -17.55 6.58 -16.04
C MET A 472 -18.47 5.35 -16.12
N PRO A 473 -19.21 5.16 -17.24
CA PRO A 473 -19.89 3.90 -17.50
C PRO A 473 -18.95 2.69 -17.37
N GLY A 474 -19.43 1.63 -16.75
CA GLY A 474 -18.66 0.43 -16.39
C GLY A 474 -17.86 0.53 -15.10
N TYR A 475 -17.87 1.67 -14.40
CA TYR A 475 -17.11 1.84 -13.17
C TYR A 475 -17.72 1.01 -12.02
N ALA A 476 -16.87 0.29 -11.28
CA ALA A 476 -17.25 -0.50 -10.12
C ALA A 476 -17.54 0.41 -8.90
N THR A 477 -18.81 0.47 -8.48
CA THR A 477 -19.25 1.40 -7.43
C THR A 477 -19.40 0.74 -6.07
N PHE A 478 -20.00 -0.45 -5.99
CA PHE A 478 -20.18 -1.19 -4.74
C PHE A 478 -19.80 -2.65 -4.90
N HIS A 479 -19.16 -3.23 -3.89
CA HIS A 479 -18.87 -4.66 -3.79
C HIS A 479 -19.79 -5.25 -2.73
N LEU A 480 -20.85 -5.92 -3.15
CA LEU A 480 -21.81 -6.54 -2.25
C LEU A 480 -21.38 -7.96 -1.94
N GLY A 481 -21.45 -8.34 -0.67
CA GLY A 481 -21.13 -9.67 -0.20
C GLY A 481 -22.34 -10.35 0.44
N THR A 482 -22.61 -11.59 0.06
CA THR A 482 -23.59 -12.45 0.72
C THR A 482 -22.85 -13.51 1.56
N LYS A 483 -23.21 -13.63 2.84
CA LYS A 483 -22.63 -14.64 3.74
C LYS A 483 -22.82 -16.04 3.15
N SER A 484 -21.77 -16.85 3.20
CA SER A 484 -21.76 -18.17 2.60
C SER A 484 -20.97 -19.17 3.46
N THR A 485 -21.16 -20.45 3.20
CA THR A 485 -20.33 -21.50 3.81
C THR A 485 -18.99 -21.56 3.08
N LEU A 486 -17.97 -22.17 3.71
CA LEU A 486 -16.68 -22.36 3.05
C LEU A 486 -16.80 -23.24 1.80
N GLU A 487 -17.62 -24.29 1.86
CA GLU A 487 -17.88 -25.20 0.74
C GLU A 487 -18.53 -24.46 -0.44
N ASP A 488 -19.54 -23.63 -0.14
CA ASP A 488 -20.21 -22.82 -1.15
C ASP A 488 -19.30 -21.76 -1.76
N CYS A 489 -18.37 -21.18 -1.00
CA CYS A 489 -17.41 -20.22 -1.54
C CYS A 489 -16.45 -20.85 -2.56
N ILE A 490 -16.01 -22.09 -2.31
CA ILE A 490 -15.08 -22.81 -3.20
C ILE A 490 -15.83 -23.31 -4.45
N GLY A 491 -17.07 -23.76 -4.31
CA GLY A 491 -17.86 -24.30 -5.42
C GLY A 491 -18.56 -23.26 -6.31
N ALA A 492 -18.37 -21.97 -6.08
CA ALA A 492 -18.94 -20.92 -6.92
C ALA A 492 -18.05 -20.71 -8.16
N ASP A 493 -18.62 -20.80 -9.37
CA ASP A 493 -17.89 -20.51 -10.61
C ASP A 493 -17.25 -19.10 -10.53
N GLU A 494 -15.97 -18.99 -10.94
CA GLU A 494 -15.20 -17.72 -10.96
C GLU A 494 -15.90 -16.57 -11.72
N GLY A 495 -16.91 -16.89 -12.54
CA GLY A 495 -17.66 -15.94 -13.37
C GLY A 495 -18.46 -14.87 -12.64
N ASP A 496 -18.70 -15.00 -11.32
CA ASP A 496 -19.36 -13.97 -10.50
C ASP A 496 -18.35 -13.07 -9.75
N ILE A 497 -17.06 -13.44 -9.72
CA ILE A 497 -16.00 -12.69 -9.03
C ILE A 497 -15.26 -11.83 -10.06
N ASP A 498 -15.89 -10.74 -10.49
CA ASP A 498 -15.30 -9.79 -11.45
C ASP A 498 -14.18 -8.94 -10.80
N GLU A 499 -13.08 -9.57 -10.42
CA GLU A 499 -11.80 -8.86 -10.25
C GLU A 499 -11.20 -8.44 -11.62
N THR A 500 -11.71 -9.03 -12.72
CA THR A 500 -11.13 -9.01 -14.06
C THR A 500 -11.25 -7.69 -14.82
N ALA A 501 -12.20 -6.82 -14.48
CA ALA A 501 -12.48 -5.63 -15.30
C ALA A 501 -11.55 -4.42 -15.06
N ASP A 502 -10.71 -4.43 -14.04
CA ASP A 502 -9.86 -3.26 -13.68
C ASP A 502 -8.38 -3.45 -14.08
N GLY A 503 -8.04 -4.57 -14.71
CA GLY A 503 -6.72 -4.83 -15.27
C GLY A 503 -6.62 -4.31 -16.69
N GLU A 504 -5.79 -3.30 -16.92
CA GLU A 504 -5.31 -2.96 -18.26
C GLU A 504 -4.68 -4.25 -18.83
N ALA A 505 -5.19 -4.74 -19.98
CA ALA A 505 -4.58 -5.87 -20.67
C ALA A 505 -3.08 -5.58 -20.84
N PRO A 506 -2.18 -6.53 -20.54
CA PRO A 506 -0.75 -6.27 -20.69
C PRO A 506 -0.49 -5.80 -22.11
N ALA A 507 0.09 -4.60 -22.25
CA ALA A 507 0.51 -4.09 -23.54
C ALA A 507 1.49 -5.12 -24.14
N GLY A 508 1.02 -5.80 -25.20
CA GLY A 508 1.73 -6.89 -25.88
C GLY A 508 2.97 -6.47 -26.64
#